data_AF-A0A4R5L5X9-F1
#
_entry.id   AF-A0A4R5L5X9-F1
#
_cell.length_a   1.000
_cell.length_b   1.000
_cell.length_c   1.000
_cell.angle_alpha   90.00
_cell.angle_beta   90.00
_cell.angle_gamma   90.00
#
_symmetry.space_group_name_H-M   'P 1'
#
loop_
_entity.id
_entity.type
_entity.pdbx_description
1 polymer ?
#
loop_
_entity_poly.entity_id
_entity_poly.type
_entity_poly.pdbx_seq_one_letter_code
_entity_poly.pdbx_strand_id
1 'polypeptide(L)'
;MVLIQFPAEEAYYHASGTVRYRAVVDGTPVMCEISPEALEDYFRARAGRAGLLAAFSTHRKEIESITRQILPHRISSGRCQIFLRDCLRKPGMIEADIKHNRGIVEVAQREETGIASAYIPAEMNALEAGSALT
;
A
#
# COMPACT_ATOMS: atom_id res chain seq x y z
N MET A 1 6.43 -3.45 -25.84
CA MET A 1 6.34 -4.31 -24.63
C MET A 1 7.75 -4.76 -24.30
N VAL A 2 8.20 -4.57 -23.06
CA VAL A 2 9.49 -5.08 -22.59
C VAL A 2 9.28 -6.51 -22.09
N LEU A 3 10.08 -7.46 -22.58
CA LEU A 3 10.05 -8.85 -22.14
C LEU A 3 11.04 -9.06 -20.99
N ILE A 4 10.53 -9.37 -19.80
CA ILE A 4 11.34 -9.62 -18.60
C ILE A 4 11.22 -11.08 -18.17
N GLN A 5 12.34 -11.78 -18.18
CA GLN A 5 12.48 -13.17 -17.77
C GLN A 5 13.41 -13.29 -16.56
N PHE A 6 13.13 -14.26 -15.69
CA PHE A 6 13.96 -14.58 -14.53
C PHE A 6 14.41 -16.03 -14.66
N PRO A 7 15.67 -16.29 -15.08
CA PRO A 7 16.18 -17.64 -15.15
C PRO A 7 16.24 -18.26 -13.73
N ALA A 8 16.08 -19.57 -13.63
CA ALA A 8 16.10 -20.31 -12.35
C ALA A 8 17.51 -20.44 -11.73
N GLU A 9 18.41 -19.51 -12.05
CA GLU A 9 19.76 -19.45 -11.49
C GLU A 9 19.71 -19.14 -9.99
N GLU A 10 20.63 -19.72 -9.23
CA GLU A 10 20.75 -19.46 -7.79
C GLU A 10 21.15 -18.02 -7.51
N ALA A 11 20.50 -17.44 -6.50
CA ALA A 11 20.94 -16.16 -5.97
C ALA A 11 22.15 -16.35 -5.06
N TYR A 12 23.01 -15.34 -4.99
CA TYR A 12 24.20 -15.38 -4.17
C TYR A 12 24.35 -14.12 -3.33
N TYR A 13 24.99 -14.28 -2.17
CA TYR A 13 25.29 -13.18 -1.28
C TYR A 13 26.55 -12.45 -1.76
N HIS A 14 26.50 -11.13 -1.84
CA HIS A 14 27.61 -10.30 -2.25
C HIS A 14 28.30 -9.63 -1.05
N ALA A 15 29.58 -9.28 -1.20
CA ALA A 15 30.38 -8.65 -0.14
C ALA A 15 29.82 -7.31 0.37
N SER A 16 28.95 -6.64 -0.42
CA SER A 16 28.23 -5.43 0.00
C SER A 16 27.01 -5.69 0.90
N GLY A 17 26.72 -6.95 1.25
CA GLY A 17 25.57 -7.32 2.08
C GLY A 17 24.28 -7.59 1.30
N THR A 18 24.28 -7.38 -0.01
CA THR A 18 23.10 -7.59 -0.87
C THR A 18 22.99 -9.04 -1.34
N VAL A 19 21.78 -9.47 -1.68
CA VAL A 19 21.55 -10.72 -2.40
C VAL A 19 21.39 -10.41 -3.89
N ARG A 20 22.15 -11.11 -4.72
CA ARG A 20 22.23 -10.89 -6.16
C ARG A 20 21.63 -12.05 -6.94
N TYR A 21 20.92 -11.72 -8.01
CA TYR A 21 20.31 -12.68 -8.93
C TYR A 21 20.18 -12.08 -10.33
N ARG A 22 19.92 -12.92 -11.32
CA ARG A 22 19.87 -12.50 -12.73
C ARG A 22 18.43 -12.29 -13.19
N ALA A 23 18.23 -11.23 -13.98
CA ALA A 23 17.08 -11.05 -14.85
C ALA A 23 17.56 -10.92 -16.30
N VAL A 24 16.67 -11.18 -17.26
CA VAL A 24 16.92 -10.97 -18.68
C VAL A 24 15.84 -10.05 -19.22
N VAL A 25 16.24 -8.91 -19.76
CA VAL A 25 15.35 -7.86 -20.27
C VAL A 25 15.61 -7.73 -21.77
N ASP A 26 14.63 -8.08 -22.60
CA ASP A 26 14.74 -8.08 -24.06
C ASP A 26 16.03 -8.79 -24.55
N GLY A 27 16.34 -9.94 -23.94
CA GLY A 27 17.55 -10.73 -24.22
C GLY A 27 18.84 -10.25 -23.56
N THR A 28 18.82 -9.07 -22.92
CA THR A 28 19.99 -8.50 -22.23
C THR A 28 20.04 -8.94 -20.76
N PRO A 29 21.14 -9.55 -20.29
CA PRO A 29 21.27 -9.89 -18.88
C PRO A 29 21.41 -8.64 -18.01
N VAL A 30 20.61 -8.59 -16.94
CA VAL A 30 20.62 -7.54 -15.93
C VAL A 30 20.92 -8.17 -14.58
N MET A 31 21.90 -7.60 -13.87
CA MET A 31 22.23 -8.03 -12.52
C MET A 31 21.37 -7.29 -11.51
N CYS A 32 20.45 -8.01 -10.86
CA CYS A 32 19.57 -7.49 -9.84
C CYS A 32 20.17 -7.70 -8.45
N GLU A 33 20.04 -6.71 -7.58
CA GLU A 33 20.49 -6.76 -6.19
C GLU A 33 19.35 -6.33 -5.27
N ILE A 34 19.03 -7.13 -4.26
CA ILE A 34 18.09 -6.74 -3.21
C ILE A 34 18.87 -6.41 -1.93
N SER A 35 18.49 -5.30 -1.29
CA SER A 35 19.13 -4.82 -0.07
C SER A 35 18.81 -5.71 1.14
N PRO A 36 19.71 -5.82 2.12
CA PRO A 36 19.47 -6.62 3.32
C PRO A 36 18.26 -6.11 4.10
N GLU A 37 18.05 -4.79 4.18
CA GLU A 37 16.92 -4.18 4.88
C GLU A 37 15.59 -4.58 4.23
N ALA A 38 15.53 -4.68 2.90
CA ALA A 38 14.34 -5.16 2.22
C ALA A 38 14.03 -6.61 2.62
N LEU A 39 15.05 -7.47 2.66
CA LEU A 39 14.89 -8.88 3.06
C LEU A 39 14.50 -9.01 4.54
N GLU A 40 15.11 -8.24 5.43
CA GLU A 40 14.91 -8.30 6.88
C GLU A 40 13.56 -7.69 7.30
N ASP A 41 13.26 -6.47 6.85
CA ASP A 41 12.08 -5.74 7.31
C ASP A 41 10.80 -6.16 6.57
N TYR A 42 10.88 -6.38 5.26
CA TYR A 42 9.71 -6.74 4.44
C TYR A 42 9.50 -8.26 4.40
N PHE A 43 10.55 -9.01 4.05
CA PHE A 43 10.47 -10.47 3.91
C PHE A 43 10.78 -11.23 5.21
N ARG A 44 10.97 -10.51 6.33
CA ARG A 44 11.21 -11.10 7.67
C ARG A 44 12.39 -12.05 7.71
N ALA A 45 13.42 -11.78 6.91
CA ALA A 45 14.66 -12.55 6.91
C ALA A 45 15.35 -12.48 8.28
N ARG A 46 15.95 -13.60 8.68
CA ARG A 46 16.94 -13.56 9.76
C ARG A 46 18.20 -12.87 9.25
N ALA A 47 18.77 -12.00 10.07
CA ALA A 47 20.01 -11.31 9.74
C ALA A 47 21.16 -12.29 9.42
N GLY A 48 22.02 -11.86 8.50
CA GLY A 48 23.19 -12.61 8.05
C GLY A 48 22.98 -13.46 6.79
N ARG A 49 24.09 -13.84 6.14
CA ARG A 49 24.12 -14.47 4.80
C ARG A 49 23.11 -15.59 4.60
N ALA A 50 23.07 -16.55 5.52
CA ALA A 50 22.19 -17.73 5.38
C ALA A 50 20.70 -17.36 5.46
N GLY A 51 20.33 -16.45 6.36
CA GLY A 51 18.94 -16.01 6.51
C GLY A 51 18.47 -15.16 5.34
N LEU A 52 19.33 -14.30 4.81
CA LEU A 52 19.04 -13.48 3.62
C LEU A 52 18.84 -14.35 2.37
N LEU A 53 19.70 -15.34 2.14
CA LEU A 53 19.56 -16.28 1.01
C LEU A 53 18.32 -17.16 1.16
N ALA A 54 18.03 -17.63 2.37
CA ALA A 54 16.83 -18.42 2.63
C ALA A 54 15.55 -17.61 2.38
N ALA A 55 15.50 -16.36 2.84
CA ALA A 55 14.36 -15.47 2.59
C ALA A 55 14.18 -15.19 1.09
N PHE A 56 15.27 -14.94 0.37
CA PHE A 56 15.21 -14.76 -1.09
C PHE A 56 14.60 -15.99 -1.78
N SER A 57 15.09 -17.19 -1.45
CA SER A 57 14.59 -18.44 -2.06
C SER A 57 13.11 -18.69 -1.75
N THR A 58 12.69 -18.46 -0.50
CA THR A 58 11.28 -18.61 -0.08
C THR A 58 10.36 -17.63 -0.79
N HIS A 59 10.79 -16.37 -0.95
CA HIS A 59 9.98 -15.28 -1.52
C HIS A 59 10.33 -14.93 -2.97
N ARG A 60 11.03 -15.84 -3.69
CA ARG A 60 11.59 -15.54 -5.02
C ARG A 60 10.57 -14.98 -6.00
N LYS A 61 9.38 -15.59 -6.09
CA LYS A 61 8.32 -15.15 -7.01
C LYS A 61 7.84 -13.72 -6.73
N GLU A 62 7.77 -13.35 -5.46
CA GLU A 62 7.33 -12.03 -5.03
C GLU A 62 8.40 -10.97 -5.33
N ILE A 63 9.66 -11.28 -5.04
CA ILE A 63 10.82 -10.43 -5.38
C ILE A 63 10.92 -10.22 -6.90
N GLU A 64 10.75 -11.27 -7.70
CA GLU A 64 10.72 -11.19 -9.17
C GLU A 64 9.55 -10.33 -9.67
N SER A 65 8.38 -10.42 -9.04
CA SER A 65 7.20 -9.60 -9.36
C SER A 65 7.46 -8.11 -9.11
N ILE A 66 8.00 -7.77 -7.94
CA ILE A 66 8.42 -6.40 -7.58
C ILE A 66 9.46 -5.90 -8.59
N THR A 67 10.44 -6.74 -8.90
CA THR A 67 11.54 -6.40 -9.82
C THR A 67 11.07 -6.16 -11.23
N ARG A 68 10.07 -6.92 -11.71
CA ARG A 68 9.43 -6.70 -13.02
C ARG A 68 8.80 -5.31 -13.13
N GLN A 69 8.28 -4.75 -12.03
CA GLN A 69 7.68 -3.42 -12.01
C GLN A 69 8.72 -2.30 -11.96
N ILE A 70 9.89 -2.57 -11.40
CA ILE A 70 10.95 -1.58 -11.17
C ILE A 70 11.94 -1.52 -12.34
N LEU A 71 12.27 -2.68 -12.92
CA LEU A 71 13.26 -2.83 -14.00
C LEU A 71 13.06 -1.83 -15.14
N PRO A 72 11.86 -1.62 -15.71
CA PRO A 72 11.66 -0.69 -16.82
C PRO A 72 12.08 0.76 -16.53
N HIS A 73 12.17 1.15 -15.26
CA HIS A 73 12.44 2.53 -14.83
C HIS A 73 13.81 2.71 -14.17
N ARG A 74 14.54 1.62 -13.87
CA ARG A 74 15.70 1.63 -12.98
C ARG A 74 16.90 0.84 -13.48
N ILE A 75 16.92 0.42 -14.75
CA ILE A 75 18.12 -0.19 -15.33
C ILE A 75 19.18 0.91 -15.54
N SER A 76 20.27 0.83 -14.80
CA SER A 76 21.47 1.63 -15.03
C SER A 76 22.65 0.72 -15.28
N SER A 77 23.25 0.82 -16.47
CA SER A 77 24.47 0.06 -16.84
C SER A 77 24.35 -1.46 -16.59
N GLY A 78 23.19 -2.05 -16.91
CA GLY A 78 22.95 -3.49 -16.73
C GLY A 78 22.79 -3.93 -15.27
N ARG A 79 22.57 -3.00 -14.34
CA ARG A 79 22.27 -3.30 -12.93
C ARG A 79 20.92 -2.74 -12.51
N CYS A 80 20.30 -3.42 -11.56
CA CYS A 80 19.04 -3.01 -10.93
C CYS A 80 19.16 -3.24 -9.42
N GLN A 81 18.82 -2.22 -8.62
CA GLN A 81 18.87 -2.29 -7.17
C GLN A 81 17.46 -2.15 -6.59
N ILE A 82 17.09 -3.09 -5.73
CA ILE A 82 15.81 -3.17 -5.03
C ILE A 82 16.07 -2.82 -3.57
N PHE A 83 15.44 -1.76 -3.09
CA PHE A 83 15.50 -1.31 -1.71
C PHE A 83 14.17 -1.54 -1.01
N LEU A 84 14.15 -1.47 0.32
CA LEU A 84 12.94 -1.65 1.13
C LEU A 84 11.75 -0.80 0.65
N ARG A 85 11.99 0.47 0.32
CA ARG A 85 10.95 1.39 -0.21
C ARG A 85 10.27 0.85 -1.47
N ASP A 86 10.98 0.06 -2.27
CA ASP A 86 10.47 -0.45 -3.53
C ASP A 86 9.54 -1.65 -3.28
N CYS A 87 9.81 -2.45 -2.24
CA CYS A 87 8.92 -3.53 -1.76
C CYS A 87 7.64 -2.99 -1.11
N LEU A 88 7.69 -1.82 -0.49
CA LEU A 88 6.55 -1.16 0.13
C LEU A 88 5.60 -0.50 -0.88
N ARG A 89 6.03 -0.33 -2.14
CA ARG A 89 5.18 0.25 -3.18
C ARG A 89 4.10 -0.76 -3.57
N LYS A 90 2.85 -0.44 -3.28
CA LYS A 90 1.73 -1.31 -3.68
C LYS A 90 1.73 -1.52 -5.20
N PRO A 91 1.65 -2.78 -5.68
CA PRO A 91 1.50 -3.06 -7.09
C PRO A 91 0.08 -2.71 -7.53
N GLY A 92 -0.13 -1.47 -8.00
CA GLY A 92 -1.41 -1.03 -8.56
C GLY A 92 -1.81 0.40 -8.22
N MET A 93 -1.24 1.37 -8.94
CA MET A 93 -1.95 2.61 -9.30
C MET A 93 -1.53 3.06 -10.71
N ILE A 94 -1.55 2.12 -11.67
CA ILE A 94 -1.63 2.47 -13.09
C ILE A 94 -2.94 1.87 -13.61
N GLU A 95 -3.94 2.75 -13.76
CA GLU A 95 -5.19 2.58 -14.55
C GLU A 95 -6.39 1.76 -14.03
N ALA A 96 -6.76 1.81 -12.75
CA ALA A 96 -8.11 1.37 -12.33
C ALA A 96 -8.80 2.12 -11.17
N ASP A 97 -8.25 3.24 -10.67
CA ASP A 97 -8.84 3.96 -9.52
C ASP A 97 -9.28 5.41 -9.82
N ILE A 98 -9.47 5.75 -11.10
CA ILE A 98 -10.28 6.92 -11.47
C ILE A 98 -11.72 6.44 -11.62
N LYS A 99 -12.46 6.49 -10.50
CA LYS A 99 -13.90 6.22 -10.30
C LYS A 99 -14.17 5.00 -9.40
N HIS A 100 -14.09 5.19 -8.09
CA HIS A 100 -15.26 4.99 -7.22
C HIS A 100 -15.01 5.59 -5.82
N ASN A 101 -15.28 6.89 -5.67
CA ASN A 101 -15.83 7.39 -4.42
C ASN A 101 -16.65 8.65 -4.73
N ARG A 102 -17.85 8.41 -5.25
CA ARG A 102 -18.94 9.38 -5.33
C ARG A 102 -19.94 9.00 -4.24
N GLY A 103 -20.13 9.88 -3.26
CA GLY A 103 -21.08 9.75 -2.13
C GLY A 103 -20.44 9.00 -0.96
N ILE A 104 -20.45 9.47 0.28
CA ILE A 104 -21.47 10.24 0.99
C ILE A 104 -20.78 11.07 2.07
N VAL A 105 -20.94 12.39 2.03
CA VAL A 105 -21.03 13.26 3.21
C VAL A 105 -21.91 14.44 2.80
N GLU A 106 -23.21 14.18 2.71
CA GLU A 106 -24.20 15.24 2.78
C GLU A 106 -24.79 15.24 4.19
N VAL A 107 -25.08 16.44 4.65
CA VAL A 107 -25.96 16.83 5.77
C VAL A 107 -25.37 16.91 7.20
N ALA A 108 -24.67 18.01 7.48
CA ALA A 108 -24.89 18.77 8.71
C ALA A 108 -24.39 20.23 8.55
N GLN A 109 -25.02 20.97 7.65
CA GLN A 109 -25.06 22.43 7.75
C GLN A 109 -26.52 22.81 7.97
N ARG A 110 -26.85 23.30 9.16
CA ARG A 110 -27.89 24.31 9.40
C ARG A 110 -28.02 24.62 10.90
N GLU A 111 -27.24 25.59 11.32
CA GLU A 111 -27.59 26.62 12.31
C GLU A 111 -27.08 27.91 11.66
N GLU A 112 -27.73 29.07 11.62
CA GLU A 112 -28.89 29.63 12.29
C GLU A 112 -29.32 30.86 11.46
N THR A 113 -30.47 31.46 11.80
CA THR A 113 -30.99 32.81 11.46
C THR A 113 -32.07 32.93 10.39
N GLY A 114 -33.27 33.31 10.85
CA GLY A 114 -33.97 34.44 10.23
C GLY A 114 -35.47 34.34 9.93
N ILE A 115 -36.28 34.56 10.97
CA ILE A 115 -37.53 35.37 10.98
C ILE A 115 -38.86 34.79 10.43
N ALA A 116 -39.82 34.74 11.38
CA ALA A 116 -41.28 34.95 11.36
C ALA A 116 -42.17 34.23 10.33
N SER A 117 -43.19 33.51 10.81
CA SER A 117 -44.53 34.09 11.02
C SER A 117 -45.61 33.00 11.16
N ALA A 118 -46.38 33.13 12.25
CA ALA A 118 -47.80 32.79 12.46
C ALA A 118 -48.34 31.40 12.06
N TYR A 119 -48.77 30.61 13.06
CA TYR A 119 -50.20 30.32 13.31
C TYR A 119 -50.39 29.61 14.67
N ILE A 120 -51.27 30.14 15.53
CA ILE A 120 -51.85 29.53 16.75
C ILE A 120 -53.36 29.59 16.51
N PRO A 121 -54.15 28.49 16.68
CA PRO A 121 -54.91 28.22 17.92
C PRO A 121 -55.16 26.70 18.14
N ALA A 122 -55.74 26.16 19.20
CA ALA A 122 -56.24 26.55 20.53
C ALA A 122 -56.45 25.25 21.33
N GLU A 123 -56.52 25.39 22.67
CA GLU A 123 -57.40 24.69 23.64
C GLU A 123 -57.61 23.15 23.54
N MET A 124 -57.70 22.34 24.59
CA MET A 124 -58.20 22.50 25.96
C MET A 124 -57.90 21.17 26.68
N ASN A 125 -57.45 21.18 27.94
CA ASN A 125 -58.29 20.81 29.09
C ASN A 125 -57.44 20.38 30.29
N ALA A 126 -57.84 20.92 31.43
CA ALA A 126 -57.32 20.73 32.77
C ALA A 126 -57.83 19.44 33.44
N LEU A 127 -57.08 18.94 34.43
CA LEU A 127 -57.56 18.49 35.76
C LEU A 127 -56.32 18.13 36.61
N GLU A 128 -55.85 18.97 37.53
CA GLU A 128 -56.31 19.23 38.92
C GLU A 128 -55.96 18.17 39.98
N ALA A 129 -55.58 18.71 41.14
CA ALA A 129 -55.42 18.14 42.48
C ALA A 129 -54.20 17.23 42.76
N GLY A 130 -53.42 17.38 43.83
CA GLY A 130 -53.53 18.26 45.00
C GLY A 130 -52.83 17.59 46.21
N SER A 131 -52.21 18.41 47.06
CA SER A 131 -51.82 18.13 48.47
C SER A 131 -50.71 17.07 48.74
N ALA A 132 -49.86 17.15 49.77
CA ALA A 132 -49.94 17.87 51.03
C ALA A 132 -48.55 18.20 51.62
N LEU A 133 -48.54 19.23 52.47
CA LEU A 133 -47.49 19.67 53.38
C LEU A 133 -47.20 18.67 54.51
N THR A 134 -45.95 18.62 54.98
CA THR A 134 -45.54 18.77 56.39
C THR A 134 -44.04 19.01 56.44
#